data_AF-K1U3X0-F1
#
_entry.id   AF-K1U3X0-F1
#
_cell.length_a   1.000
_cell.length_b   1.000
_cell.length_c   1.000
_cell.angle_alpha   90.00
_cell.angle_beta   90.00
_cell.angle_gamma   90.00
#
_symmetry.space_group_name_H-M   'P 1'
#
loop_
_entity.id
_entity.type
_entity.pdbx_description
1 polymer ?
#
loop_
_entity_poly.entity_id
_entity_poly.type
_entity_poly.pdbx_seq_one_letter_code
_entity_poly.pdbx_strand_id
1 'polypeptide(L)'
;NLIVTGGEFKAPTLSLTGKMAADSFKDIRANKLFLATAGISSDMKLTYPSLSDLVVKSAMIESASKVYLVADCSKIGVSAFASLGSVSLANAIITDSTITEEDFERLKELEVEVI
;
A
#
# COMPACT_ATOMS: atom_id res chain seq x y z
N ASN A 1 -21.27 -0.60 10.58
CA ASN A 1 -21.42 -1.52 9.43
C ASN A 1 -20.06 -2.04 9.03
N LEU A 2 -19.96 -3.33 8.69
CA LEU A 2 -18.76 -3.95 8.15
C LEU A 2 -19.05 -4.39 6.72
N ILE A 3 -18.19 -4.03 5.78
CA ILE A 3 -18.26 -4.45 4.38
C ILE A 3 -16.96 -5.20 4.07
N VAL A 4 -17.10 -6.32 3.37
CA VAL A 4 -15.99 -7.16 2.93
C VAL A 4 -16.11 -7.33 1.42
N THR A 5 -15.05 -7.04 0.67
CA THR A 5 -15.08 -6.88 -0.80
C THR A 5 -15.32 -8.17 -1.57
N GLY A 6 -15.30 -9.34 -0.90
CA GLY A 6 -15.21 -10.64 -1.57
C GLY A 6 -13.97 -10.73 -2.46
N GLY A 7 -13.96 -11.68 -3.40
CA GLY A 7 -12.84 -11.91 -4.31
C GLY A 7 -12.15 -13.24 -4.06
N GLU A 8 -10.90 -13.32 -4.50
CA GLU A 8 -10.04 -14.46 -4.28
C GLU A 8 -9.43 -14.39 -2.88
N PHE A 9 -9.63 -15.42 -2.05
CA PHE A 9 -9.09 -15.48 -0.70
C PHE A 9 -7.63 -15.97 -0.68
N LYS A 10 -6.75 -15.19 -0.06
CA LYS A 10 -5.34 -15.53 0.17
C LYS A 10 -5.13 -15.91 1.63
N ALA A 11 -5.10 -17.21 1.90
CA ALA A 11 -4.95 -17.74 3.25
C ALA A 11 -3.71 -17.23 4.02
N PRO A 12 -2.50 -17.14 3.42
CA PRO A 12 -1.31 -16.69 4.15
C PRO A 12 -1.38 -15.26 4.70
N THR A 13 -2.13 -14.38 4.03
CA THR A 13 -2.27 -12.96 4.38
C THR A 13 -3.66 -12.62 4.91
N LEU A 14 -4.56 -13.62 5.01
CA LEU A 14 -5.98 -13.46 5.36
C LEU A 14 -6.66 -12.31 4.58
N SER A 15 -6.30 -12.17 3.31
CA SER A 15 -6.71 -11.03 2.48
C SER A 15 -7.54 -11.47 1.29
N LEU A 16 -8.24 -10.52 0.69
CA LEU A 16 -9.01 -10.71 -0.53
C LEU A 16 -8.36 -9.94 -1.68
N THR A 17 -8.29 -10.58 -2.85
CA THR A 17 -7.57 -10.04 -4.01
C THR A 17 -8.35 -10.24 -5.30
N GLY A 18 -7.75 -9.77 -6.40
CA GLY A 18 -8.26 -9.98 -7.74
C GLY A 18 -9.34 -8.99 -8.14
N LYS A 19 -9.80 -9.12 -9.38
CA LYS A 19 -10.66 -8.13 -10.03
C LYS A 19 -12.01 -7.95 -9.32
N MET A 20 -12.61 -9.03 -8.80
CA MET A 20 -13.90 -8.95 -8.11
C MET A 20 -13.81 -8.13 -6.81
N ALA A 21 -12.70 -8.28 -6.05
CA ALA A 21 -12.45 -7.45 -4.88
C ALA A 21 -12.25 -5.97 -5.27
N ALA A 22 -11.47 -5.74 -6.32
CA ALA A 22 -11.18 -4.39 -6.83
C ALA A 22 -12.43 -3.64 -7.31
N ASP A 23 -13.33 -4.33 -8.01
CA ASP A 23 -14.56 -3.74 -8.54
C ASP A 23 -15.48 -3.20 -7.43
N SER A 24 -15.42 -3.76 -6.21
CA SER A 24 -16.17 -3.26 -5.05
C SER A 24 -15.79 -1.83 -4.64
N PHE A 25 -14.58 -1.37 -4.96
CA PHE A 25 -14.12 -0.03 -4.59
C PHE A 25 -14.63 1.08 -5.54
N LYS A 26 -15.20 0.74 -6.70
CA LYS A 26 -15.68 1.72 -7.69
C LYS A 26 -16.80 2.63 -7.16
N ASP A 27 -17.65 2.07 -6.31
CA ASP A 27 -18.80 2.77 -5.72
C ASP A 27 -18.55 3.19 -4.26
N ILE A 28 -17.31 3.05 -3.79
CA ILE A 28 -16.90 3.42 -2.44
C ILE A 28 -16.08 4.70 -2.50
N ARG A 29 -16.35 5.63 -1.58
CA ARG A 29 -15.47 6.76 -1.28
C ARG A 29 -15.00 6.66 0.16
N ALA A 30 -13.75 6.29 0.35
CA ALA A 30 -13.15 6.19 1.67
C ALA A 30 -12.49 7.52 2.07
N ASN A 31 -12.76 8.02 3.27
CA ASN A 31 -12.05 9.21 3.75
C ASN A 31 -10.58 8.91 4.06
N LYS A 32 -10.28 7.70 4.56
CA LYS A 32 -8.94 7.26 4.93
C LYS A 32 -8.75 5.81 4.52
N LEU A 33 -7.61 5.54 3.90
CA LEU A 33 -7.11 4.21 3.61
C LEU A 33 -5.87 3.94 4.44
N PHE A 34 -5.83 2.79 5.11
CA PHE A 34 -4.61 2.23 5.70
C PHE A 34 -4.18 1.04 4.85
N LEU A 35 -3.03 1.14 4.20
CA LEU A 35 -2.57 0.18 3.21
C LEU A 35 -1.25 -0.45 3.64
N ALA A 36 -1.22 -1.78 3.69
CA ALA A 36 0.03 -2.52 3.87
C ALA A 36 0.75 -2.75 2.53
N THR A 37 2.08 -2.76 2.56
CA THR A 37 2.95 -3.18 1.44
C THR A 37 3.75 -4.44 1.78
N ALA A 38 4.15 -5.21 0.76
CA ALA A 38 5.09 -6.32 0.98
C ALA A 38 6.55 -5.81 1.02
N GLY A 39 6.83 -4.73 0.30
CA GLY A 39 8.13 -4.06 0.31
C GLY A 39 8.06 -2.69 -0.37
N ILE A 40 9.02 -1.84 -0.03
CA ILE A 40 9.33 -0.59 -0.71
C ILE A 40 10.70 -0.78 -1.35
N SER A 41 10.75 -0.85 -2.67
CA SER A 41 11.99 -1.12 -3.39
C SER A 41 13.02 0.00 -3.19
N SER A 42 14.27 -0.28 -3.55
CA SER A 42 15.36 0.71 -3.47
C SER A 42 15.14 1.95 -4.34
N ASP A 43 14.23 1.93 -5.33
CA ASP A 43 13.79 3.08 -6.12
C ASP A 43 12.46 3.68 -5.64
N MET A 44 12.11 3.43 -4.37
CA MET A 44 10.92 3.97 -3.68
C MET A 44 9.59 3.63 -4.36
N LYS A 45 9.44 2.37 -4.81
CA LYS A 45 8.17 1.83 -5.32
C LYS A 45 7.56 0.81 -4.37
N LEU A 46 6.23 0.85 -4.26
CA LEU A 46 5.46 -0.16 -3.55
C LEU A 46 5.46 -1.46 -4.36
N THR A 47 5.81 -2.58 -3.71
CA THR A 47 5.88 -3.89 -4.36
C THR A 47 5.07 -4.96 -3.63
N TYR A 48 4.62 -5.97 -4.38
CA TYR A 48 3.70 -7.02 -3.95
C TYR A 48 4.05 -8.39 -4.53
N PRO A 49 3.63 -9.50 -3.88
CA PRO A 49 3.95 -10.85 -4.35
C PRO A 49 3.21 -11.28 -5.63
N SER A 50 2.05 -10.68 -5.95
CA SER A 50 1.27 -11.06 -7.14
C SER A 50 0.65 -9.87 -7.88
N LEU A 51 0.43 -10.02 -9.19
CA LEU A 51 -0.27 -9.02 -10.01
C LEU A 51 -1.73 -8.81 -9.56
N SER A 52 -2.38 -9.84 -9.02
CA SER A 52 -3.72 -9.74 -8.45
C SER A 52 -3.80 -8.75 -7.28
N ASP A 53 -2.72 -8.61 -6.51
CA ASP A 53 -2.64 -7.63 -5.42
C ASP A 53 -2.61 -6.20 -5.96
N LEU A 54 -1.98 -5.97 -7.12
CA LEU A 54 -1.90 -4.63 -7.70
C LEU A 54 -3.29 -4.10 -8.03
N VAL A 55 -4.14 -4.92 -8.64
CA VAL A 55 -5.47 -4.50 -9.13
C VAL A 55 -6.35 -4.02 -7.97
N VAL A 56 -6.38 -4.76 -6.86
CA VAL A 56 -7.19 -4.37 -5.70
C VAL A 56 -6.61 -3.15 -4.99
N LYS A 57 -5.27 -3.05 -4.89
CA LYS A 57 -4.61 -1.93 -4.19
C LYS A 57 -4.68 -0.62 -4.97
N SER A 58 -4.58 -0.65 -6.29
CA SER A 58 -4.85 0.50 -7.15
C SER A 58 -6.28 1.01 -6.91
N ALA A 59 -7.28 0.13 -6.95
CA ALA A 59 -8.67 0.51 -6.73
C ALA A 59 -8.91 1.09 -5.32
N MET A 60 -8.24 0.52 -4.30
CA MET A 60 -8.28 1.06 -2.94
C MET A 60 -7.73 2.50 -2.89
N ILE A 61 -6.56 2.74 -3.47
CA ILE A 61 -5.90 4.05 -3.49
C ILE A 61 -6.78 5.08 -4.23
N GLU A 62 -7.31 4.72 -5.40
CA GLU A 62 -8.18 5.59 -6.21
C GLU A 62 -9.49 5.95 -5.49
N SER A 63 -10.01 5.05 -4.65
CA SER A 63 -11.26 5.26 -3.89
C SER A 63 -11.09 6.14 -2.63
N ALA A 64 -9.85 6.48 -2.25
CA ALA A 64 -9.55 7.08 -0.95
C ALA A 64 -9.11 8.55 -1.06
N SER A 65 -9.60 9.40 -0.15
CA SER A 65 -9.18 10.81 -0.08
C SER A 65 -7.82 11.01 0.59
N LYS A 66 -7.47 10.18 1.59
CA LYS A 66 -6.14 10.19 2.22
C LYS A 66 -5.64 8.76 2.39
N VAL A 67 -4.43 8.50 1.92
CA VAL A 67 -3.79 7.20 1.92
C VAL A 67 -2.63 7.19 2.92
N TYR A 68 -2.70 6.28 3.87
CA TYR A 68 -1.67 6.01 4.87
C TYR A 68 -1.06 4.65 4.55
N LEU A 69 0.21 4.62 4.18
CA LEU A 69 0.96 3.39 4.12
C LEU A 69 1.32 2.97 5.54
N VAL A 70 1.19 1.68 5.84
CA VAL A 70 1.61 1.11 7.12
C VAL A 70 2.67 0.08 6.82
N ALA A 71 3.91 0.39 7.16
CA ALA A 71 5.07 -0.44 6.87
C ALA A 71 6.16 -0.16 7.91
N ASP A 72 6.66 -1.22 8.53
CA ASP A 72 7.86 -1.15 9.37
C ASP A 72 9.10 -0.88 8.53
N CYS A 73 10.20 -0.46 9.18
CA CYS A 73 11.43 -0.10 8.48
C CYS A 73 12.07 -1.28 7.75
N SER A 74 11.76 -2.53 8.15
CA SER A 74 12.25 -3.74 7.47
C SER A 74 11.68 -3.91 6.06
N LYS A 75 10.67 -3.12 5.68
CA LYS A 75 10.11 -3.12 4.32
C LYS A 75 10.86 -2.22 3.35
N ILE A 76 11.69 -1.28 3.82
CA ILE A 76 12.43 -0.35 2.95
C ILE A 76 13.64 -1.05 2.34
N GLY A 77 13.87 -0.83 1.04
CA GLY A 77 14.87 -1.53 0.24
C GLY A 77 14.47 -2.95 -0.17
N VAL A 78 13.26 -3.41 0.16
CA VAL A 78 12.77 -4.76 -0.15
C VAL A 78 11.87 -4.74 -1.38
N SER A 79 12.17 -5.62 -2.34
CA SER A 79 11.40 -5.79 -3.56
C SER A 79 10.64 -7.12 -3.58
N ALA A 80 9.41 -7.07 -4.04
CA ALA A 80 8.61 -8.25 -4.41
C ALA A 80 8.34 -8.29 -5.92
N PHE A 81 7.69 -9.36 -6.38
CA PHE A 81 7.52 -9.70 -7.80
C PHE A 81 6.86 -8.60 -8.65
N ALA A 82 5.84 -7.93 -8.13
CA ALA A 82 5.03 -6.97 -8.85
C ALA A 82 5.20 -5.56 -8.28
N SER A 83 5.31 -4.54 -9.13
CA SER A 83 5.44 -3.13 -8.72
C SER A 83 4.14 -2.37 -9.01
N LEU A 84 3.64 -1.65 -8.00
CA LEU A 84 2.41 -0.86 -8.09
C LEU A 84 2.67 0.56 -8.62
N GLY A 85 3.72 1.21 -8.12
CA GLY A 85 4.01 2.61 -8.38
C GLY A 85 4.86 3.22 -7.26
N SER A 86 5.12 4.52 -7.36
CA SER A 86 5.91 5.25 -6.34
C SER A 86 5.22 5.22 -4.97
N VAL A 87 6.01 5.26 -3.90
CA VAL A 87 5.53 5.43 -2.52
C VAL A 87 4.72 6.72 -2.33
N SER A 88 4.92 7.73 -3.20
CA SER A 88 4.13 8.97 -3.25
C SER A 88 2.64 8.78 -3.59
N LEU A 89 2.22 7.56 -3.96
CA LEU A 89 0.80 7.20 -3.98
C LEU A 89 0.17 7.26 -2.57
N ALA A 90 0.98 7.21 -1.52
CA ALA A 90 0.56 7.46 -0.14
C ALA A 90 0.83 8.92 0.25
N ASN A 91 -0.07 9.51 1.03
CA ASN A 91 0.14 10.83 1.61
C ASN A 91 1.05 10.78 2.83
N ALA A 92 1.00 9.66 3.57
CA ALA A 92 1.82 9.44 4.75
C ALA A 92 2.23 7.98 4.86
N ILE A 93 3.36 7.73 5.53
CA ILE A 93 3.80 6.41 5.96
C ILE A 93 3.87 6.38 7.49
N ILE A 94 3.22 5.39 8.07
CA ILE A 94 3.32 5.06 9.49
C ILE A 94 4.37 3.96 9.60
N THR A 95 5.48 4.27 10.28
CA THR A 95 6.63 3.37 10.44
C THR A 95 7.09 3.32 11.89
N ASP A 96 7.95 2.36 12.22
CA ASP A 96 8.57 2.31 13.55
C ASP A 96 9.77 3.28 13.66
N SER A 97 10.24 3.49 14.89
CA SER A 97 11.29 4.47 15.20
C SER A 97 12.71 4.06 14.75
N THR A 98 12.87 2.94 14.03
CA THR A 98 14.18 2.47 13.55
C THR A 98 14.51 2.96 12.13
N ILE A 99 13.70 3.89 11.59
CA ILE A 99 13.93 4.47 10.27
C ILE A 99 15.29 5.18 10.22
N THR A 100 16.01 4.99 9.11
CA THR A 100 17.28 5.67 8.90
C THR A 100 17.04 7.12 8.48
N GLU A 101 17.99 8.00 8.78
CA GLU A 101 17.95 9.40 8.31
C GLU A 101 17.88 9.48 6.78
N GLU A 102 18.58 8.57 6.09
CA GLU A 102 18.55 8.47 4.63
C GLU A 102 17.14 8.15 4.11
N ASP A 103 16.49 7.11 4.64
CA ASP A 103 15.15 6.74 4.20
C ASP A 103 14.11 7.81 4.55
N PHE A 104 14.25 8.46 5.72
CA PHE A 104 13.40 9.56 6.13
C PHE A 104 13.46 10.73 5.14
N GLU A 105 14.66 11.19 4.80
CA GLU A 105 14.82 12.30 3.85
C GLU A 105 14.33 11.92 2.45
N ARG A 106 14.57 10.69 2.00
CA ARG A 106 14.04 10.22 0.71
C ARG A 106 12.51 10.19 0.65
N LEU A 107 11.83 9.82 1.73
CA LEU A 107 10.36 9.85 1.81
C LEU A 107 9.83 11.28 1.79
N LYS A 108 10.49 12.17 2.51
CA LYS A 108 10.17 13.60 2.57
C LYS A 108 10.39 14.31 1.24
N GLU A 109 11.45 13.98 0.49
CA GLU A 109 11.69 14.45 -0.89
C GLU A 109 10.56 14.05 -1.85
N LEU A 110 9.90 12.92 -1.58
CA LEU A 110 8.75 12.42 -2.33
C LEU A 110 7.41 12.95 -1.80
N GLU A 111 7.44 13.96 -0.93
CA GLU A 111 6.27 14.58 -0.29
C GLU A 111 5.41 13.61 0.52
N VAL A 112 6.02 12.55 1.06
CA VAL A 112 5.35 11.59 1.95
C VAL A 112 5.62 11.98 3.41
N GLU A 113 4.55 12.27 4.15
CA GLU A 113 4.62 12.55 5.59
C GLU A 113 5.03 11.27 6.36
N VAL A 114 6.06 11.34 7.21
CA VAL A 114 6.47 10.21 8.07
C VAL A 114 5.86 10.39 9.46
N ILE A 115 5.15 9.36 9.94
CA ILE A 115 4.45 9.30 11.23
C ILE A 115 5.04 8.19 12.10
#